data_AF-A0A528AXB5-F1
#
_entry.id   AF-A0A528AXB5-F1
#
_cell.length_a   1.000
_cell.length_b   1.000
_cell.length_c   1.000
_cell.angle_alpha   90.00
_cell.angle_beta   90.00
_cell.angle_gamma   90.00
#
_symmetry.space_group_name_H-M   'P 1'
#
loop_
_entity.id
_entity.type
_entity.pdbx_description
1 polymer ?
#
loop_
_entity_poly.entity_id
_entity_poly.type
_entity_poly.pdbx_seq_one_letter_code
_entity_poly.pdbx_strand_id
1 'polypeptide(L)'
;MLSFAIPGTVIGVSYVIAFNVPPIELTGTGIILVLSFIFRNMPVGVRAGVASMSQIDRSLDESSLTLGANSWQTFRKVVLPLLRPAILAALVYSFVRAMTAISAIIFLVSAQYD
;
A
#
# COMPACT_ATOMS: atom_id res chain seq x y z
N MET A 1 9.93 5.17 -5.21
CA MET A 1 10.03 6.65 -5.15
C MET A 1 9.39 7.32 -6.37
N LEU A 2 9.50 6.73 -7.56
CA LEU A 2 8.93 7.26 -8.81
C LEU A 2 7.43 7.63 -8.71
N SER A 3 6.60 6.81 -8.03
CA SER A 3 5.17 7.10 -7.88
C SER A 3 4.83 8.38 -7.10
N PHE A 4 5.75 8.91 -6.28
CA PHE A 4 5.57 10.22 -5.62
C PHE A 4 5.96 11.40 -6.49
N ALA A 5 6.84 11.19 -7.47
CA ALA A 5 7.26 12.25 -8.40
C ALA A 5 6.17 12.54 -9.44
N ILE A 6 5.26 11.58 -9.68
CA ILE A 6 4.20 11.70 -10.67
C ILE A 6 2.98 12.42 -10.04
N PRO A 7 2.51 13.54 -10.63
CA PRO A 7 1.28 14.20 -10.21
C PRO A 7 0.09 13.24 -10.22
N GLY A 8 -0.87 13.45 -9.30
CA GLY A 8 -2.03 12.56 -9.17
C GLY A 8 -2.88 12.49 -10.44
N THR A 9 -2.99 13.61 -11.15
CA THR A 9 -3.67 13.72 -12.44
C THR A 9 -3.02 12.86 -13.52
N VAL A 10 -1.69 12.88 -13.60
CA VAL A 10 -0.93 12.05 -14.56
C VAL A 10 -1.13 10.58 -14.27
N ILE A 11 -1.14 10.16 -12.99
CA ILE A 11 -1.47 8.77 -12.64
C ILE A 11 -2.89 8.41 -13.11
N GLY A 12 -3.88 9.26 -12.83
CA GLY A 12 -5.27 9.01 -13.26
C GLY A 12 -5.41 8.87 -14.77
N VAL A 13 -4.81 9.79 -15.54
CA VAL A 13 -4.80 9.72 -17.01
C VAL A 13 -4.11 8.45 -17.50
N SER A 14 -2.97 8.09 -16.93
CA SER A 14 -2.26 6.86 -17.27
C SER A 14 -3.09 5.60 -17.00
N TYR A 15 -3.86 5.56 -15.91
CA TYR A 15 -4.76 4.44 -15.62
C TYR A 15 -5.91 4.35 -16.62
N VAL A 16 -6.51 5.48 -17.00
CA VAL A 16 -7.54 5.51 -18.06
C VAL A 16 -6.95 4.99 -19.36
N ILE A 17 -5.81 5.52 -19.82
CA ILE A 17 -5.17 5.06 -21.07
C ILE A 17 -4.84 3.56 -21.01
N ALA A 18 -4.39 3.05 -19.86
CA ALA A 18 -4.01 1.66 -19.69
C ALA A 18 -5.21 0.68 -19.62
N PHE A 19 -6.36 1.10 -19.09
CA PHE A 19 -7.51 0.23 -18.80
C PHE A 19 -8.81 0.66 -19.51
N ASN A 20 -8.71 1.45 -20.58
CA ASN A 20 -9.86 1.85 -21.41
C ASN A 20 -9.99 1.01 -22.69
N VAL A 21 -9.06 0.09 -22.95
CA VAL A 21 -9.09 -0.79 -24.12
C VAL A 21 -9.17 -2.27 -23.73
N PRO A 22 -9.75 -3.15 -24.57
CA PRO A 22 -9.77 -4.59 -24.35
C PRO A 22 -8.34 -5.16 -24.20
N PRO A 23 -8.13 -6.24 -23.43
CA PRO A 23 -9.11 -7.20 -22.92
C PRO A 23 -9.62 -6.93 -21.49
N ILE A 24 -9.06 -5.96 -20.77
CA ILE A 24 -9.44 -5.65 -19.38
C ILE A 24 -9.83 -4.17 -19.28
N GLU A 25 -11.11 -3.89 -19.50
CA GLU A 25 -11.69 -2.56 -19.37
C GLU A 25 -12.12 -2.31 -17.91
N LEU A 26 -11.33 -1.53 -17.17
CA LEU A 26 -11.64 -1.13 -15.79
C LEU A 26 -12.11 0.31 -15.69
N THR A 27 -11.99 1.08 -16.78
CA THR A 27 -12.40 2.49 -16.80
C THR A 27 -13.88 2.61 -16.51
N GLY A 28 -14.25 3.50 -15.57
CA GLY A 28 -15.63 3.67 -15.10
C GLY A 28 -16.04 2.75 -13.95
N THR A 29 -15.18 1.80 -13.53
CA THR A 29 -15.46 0.93 -12.36
C THR A 29 -14.81 1.47 -11.09
N GLY A 30 -15.32 1.09 -9.91
CA GLY A 30 -14.64 1.39 -8.63
C GLY A 30 -13.30 0.67 -8.46
N ILE A 31 -13.06 -0.42 -9.20
CA ILE A 31 -11.85 -1.25 -9.10
C ILE A 31 -10.62 -0.47 -9.56
N ILE A 32 -10.73 0.33 -10.63
CA ILE A 32 -9.61 1.14 -11.13
C ILE A 32 -9.14 2.17 -10.09
N LEU A 33 -10.08 2.70 -9.29
CA LEU A 33 -9.78 3.63 -8.21
C LEU A 33 -9.04 2.92 -7.07
N VAL A 34 -9.53 1.75 -6.65
CA VAL A 34 -8.87 0.95 -5.60
C VAL A 34 -7.43 0.62 -6.01
N LEU A 35 -7.22 0.14 -7.24
CA LEU A 35 -5.90 -0.15 -7.77
C LEU A 35 -5.01 1.10 -7.80
N SER A 36 -5.54 2.24 -8.27
CA SER A 36 -4.82 3.51 -8.28
C SER A 36 -4.37 3.92 -6.88
N PHE A 37 -5.24 3.80 -5.88
CA PHE A 37 -4.90 4.11 -4.49
C PHE A 37 -3.89 3.12 -3.89
N ILE A 38 -3.97 1.83 -4.21
CA ILE A 38 -2.98 0.84 -3.77
C ILE A 38 -1.60 1.22 -4.31
N PHE A 39 -1.46 1.44 -5.62
CA PHE A 39 -0.17 1.79 -6.22
C PHE A 39 0.36 3.14 -5.73
N ARG A 40 -0.53 4.12 -5.51
CA ARG A 40 -0.18 5.43 -4.96
C ARG A 40 0.41 5.32 -3.55
N ASN A 41 -0.17 4.45 -2.70
CA ASN A 41 0.21 4.35 -1.29
C ASN A 41 1.23 3.23 -1.01
N MET A 42 1.41 2.27 -1.92
CA MET A 42 2.35 1.15 -1.77
C MET A 42 3.77 1.58 -1.33
N PRO A 43 4.38 2.63 -1.90
CA PRO A 43 5.72 3.03 -1.49
C PRO A 43 5.82 3.48 -0.03
N VAL A 44 4.72 3.96 0.59
CA VAL A 44 4.70 4.26 2.02
C VAL A 44 4.83 2.99 2.85
N GLY A 45 4.02 1.97 2.54
CA GLY A 45 4.05 0.69 3.23
C GLY A 45 5.38 -0.03 3.06
N VAL A 46 5.95 -0.02 1.85
CA VAL A 46 7.26 -0.61 1.59
C VAL A 46 8.35 0.07 2.42
N ARG A 47 8.36 1.41 2.50
CA ARG A 47 9.36 2.12 3.34
C ARG A 47 9.20 1.80 4.81
N ALA A 48 7.97 1.76 5.33
CA ALA A 48 7.72 1.38 6.72
C ALA A 48 8.20 -0.05 7.00
N GLY A 49 7.93 -0.98 6.07
CA GLY A 49 8.40 -2.36 6.17
C GLY A 49 9.92 -2.49 6.14
N VAL A 50 10.60 -1.82 5.20
CA VAL A 50 12.07 -1.82 5.10
C VAL A 50 12.69 -1.21 6.36
N ALA A 51 12.18 -0.08 6.84
CA ALA A 51 12.68 0.56 8.06
C ALA A 51 12.47 -0.31 9.31
N SER A 52 11.35 -1.05 9.38
CA SER A 52 11.11 -2.00 10.46
C SER A 52 12.02 -3.21 10.36
N MET A 53 12.24 -3.74 9.15
CA MET A 53 13.13 -4.88 8.92
C MET A 53 14.59 -4.54 9.26
N SER A 54 15.05 -3.33 8.93
CA SER A 54 16.41 -2.88 9.25
C SER A 54 16.68 -2.72 10.74
N GLN A 55 15.64 -2.70 11.57
CA GLN A 55 15.76 -2.66 13.03
C GLN A 55 15.76 -4.06 13.67
N ILE A 56 15.45 -5.11 12.91
CA ILE A 56 15.46 -6.49 13.41
C ILE A 56 16.91 -6.97 13.50
N ASP A 57 17.31 -7.43 14.68
CA ASP A 57 18.65 -7.98 14.90
C ASP A 57 18.83 -9.30 14.14
N ARG A 58 19.93 -9.43 13.40
CA ARG A 58 20.27 -10.61 12.60
C ARG A 58 20.44 -11.88 13.46
N SER A 59 20.82 -11.72 14.73
CA SER A 59 20.93 -12.82 15.69
C SER A 59 19.62 -13.57 15.92
N LEU A 60 18.46 -12.94 15.67
CA LEU A 60 17.16 -13.60 15.77
C LEU A 60 16.96 -14.66 14.67
N ASP A 61 17.47 -14.39 13.47
CA ASP A 61 17.41 -15.32 12.34
C ASP A 61 18.38 -16.50 12.58
N GLU A 62 19.60 -16.19 13.01
CA GLU A 62 20.64 -17.18 13.36
C GLU A 62 20.21 -18.09 14.53
N SER A 63 19.57 -17.52 15.56
CA SER A 63 19.03 -18.27 16.69
C SER A 63 17.89 -19.18 16.25
N SER A 64 17.00 -18.70 15.37
CA SER A 64 15.91 -19.49 14.84
C SER A 64 16.41 -20.69 14.02
N LEU A 65 17.43 -20.50 13.20
CA LEU A 65 18.07 -21.56 12.41
C LEU A 65 18.79 -22.58 13.32
N THR A 66 19.48 -22.10 14.36
CA THR A 66 20.16 -22.96 15.36
C THR A 66 19.17 -23.86 16.10
N LEU A 67 17.96 -23.37 16.38
CA LEU A 67 16.86 -24.15 16.97
C LEU A 67 16.19 -25.13 15.97
N GLY A 68 16.72 -25.27 14.75
CA GLY A 68 16.22 -26.20 13.73
C GLY A 68 15.01 -25.69 12.95
N ALA A 69 14.69 -24.39 13.04
CA ALA A 69 13.61 -23.83 12.22
C ALA A 69 14.07 -23.65 10.76
N ASN A 70 13.15 -23.83 9.81
CA ASN A 70 13.36 -23.46 8.42
C ASN A 70 12.96 -21.99 8.14
N SER A 71 13.38 -21.45 6.99
CA SER A 71 13.14 -20.04 6.64
C SER A 71 11.68 -19.59 6.70
N TRP A 72 10.74 -20.49 6.36
CA TRP A 72 9.31 -20.18 6.44
C TRP A 72 8.82 -20.07 7.89
N GLN A 73 9.31 -20.96 8.77
CA GLN A 73 9.02 -20.90 10.19
C GLN A 73 9.61 -19.64 10.83
N THR A 74 10.86 -19.29 10.50
CA THR A 74 11.51 -18.07 10.98
C THR A 74 10.77 -16.82 10.53
N PHE A 75 10.40 -16.76 9.24
CA PHE A 75 9.57 -15.67 8.73
C PHE A 75 8.25 -15.55 9.50
N ARG A 76 7.48 -16.63 9.62
CA ARG A 76 6.13 -16.58 10.19
C ARG A 76 6.11 -16.39 11.72
N LYS A 77 7.11 -16.93 12.44
CA LYS A 77 7.14 -16.93 13.91
C LYS A 77 8.02 -15.84 14.53
N VAL A 78 9.01 -15.33 13.80
CA VAL A 78 9.95 -14.32 14.30
C VAL A 78 9.75 -13.00 13.56
N VAL A 79 9.99 -13.00 12.26
CA VAL A 79 10.02 -11.76 11.46
C VAL A 79 8.64 -11.12 11.34
N LEU A 80 7.62 -11.89 10.96
CA LEU A 80 6.27 -11.38 10.70
C LEU A 80 5.65 -10.75 11.96
N PRO A 81 5.69 -11.37 13.17
CA PRO A 81 5.23 -10.72 14.40
C PRO A 81 5.94 -9.40 14.72
N LEU A 82 7.26 -9.31 14.47
CA LEU A 82 8.03 -8.08 14.67
C LEU A 82 7.67 -6.99 13.65
N LEU A 83 7.29 -7.37 12.43
CA LEU A 83 6.81 -6.43 11.40
C LEU A 83 5.34 -6.00 11.59
N ARG A 84 4.53 -6.72 12.36
CA ARG A 84 3.10 -6.39 12.60
C ARG A 84 2.84 -4.92 12.93
N PRO A 85 3.52 -4.27 13.89
CA PRO A 85 3.26 -2.86 14.21
C PRO A 85 3.50 -1.94 13.01
N ALA A 86 4.53 -2.20 12.21
CA ALA A 86 4.80 -1.41 11.00
C ALA A 86 3.74 -1.62 9.91
N ILE A 87 3.28 -2.87 9.74
CA ILE A 87 2.19 -3.21 8.80
C ILE A 87 0.89 -2.50 9.21
N LEU A 88 0.54 -2.54 10.50
CA LEU A 88 -0.66 -1.88 11.03
C LEU A 88 -0.58 -0.36 10.85
N ALA A 89 0.57 0.25 11.15
CA ALA A 89 0.77 1.68 10.93
C ALA A 89 0.60 2.07 9.46
N ALA A 90 1.18 1.30 8.53
CA ALA A 90 1.04 1.53 7.10
C ALA A 90 -0.40 1.36 6.60
N LEU A 91 -1.14 0.38 7.15
CA LEU A 91 -2.54 0.14 6.83
C LEU A 91 -3.42 1.31 7.29
N VAL A 92 -3.29 1.73 8.55
CA VAL A 92 -4.05 2.87 9.12
C VAL A 92 -3.75 4.14 8.33
N TYR A 93 -2.47 4.40 8.05
CA TYR A 93 -2.07 5.55 7.24
C TYR A 93 -2.75 5.56 5.86
N SER A 94 -2.70 4.43 5.16
CA SER A 94 -3.28 4.31 3.82
C SER A 94 -4.81 4.46 3.84
N PHE A 95 -5.46 3.92 4.87
CA PHE A 95 -6.90 4.06 5.08
C PHE A 95 -7.32 5.51 5.30
N VAL A 96 -6.66 6.22 6.23
CA VAL A 96 -6.95 7.64 6.49
C VAL A 96 -6.74 8.47 5.23
N ARG A 97 -5.66 8.23 4.48
CA ARG A 97 -5.36 8.92 3.22
C ARG A 97 -6.47 8.72 2.17
N ALA A 98 -6.98 7.51 2.04
CA ALA A 98 -8.07 7.20 1.11
C ALA A 98 -9.39 7.87 1.55
N MET A 99 -9.72 7.83 2.84
CA MET A 99 -10.90 8.48 3.40
C MET A 99 -10.89 10.00 3.17
N THR A 100 -9.77 10.68 3.41
CA THR A 100 -9.66 12.14 3.16
C THR A 100 -9.87 12.48 1.68
N ALA A 101 -9.32 11.67 0.77
CA ALA A 101 -9.47 11.90 -0.66
C ALA A 101 -10.93 11.74 -1.11
N ILE A 102 -11.62 10.68 -0.65
CA ILE A 102 -13.02 10.42 -1.00
C ILE A 102 -13.94 11.48 -0.37
N SER A 103 -13.70 11.86 0.89
CA SER A 103 -14.50 12.88 1.58
C SER A 103 -14.48 14.23 0.85
N ALA A 104 -13.30 14.69 0.43
CA ALA A 104 -13.18 15.92 -0.34
C ALA A 104 -13.97 15.86 -1.66
N ILE A 105 -13.91 14.72 -2.36
CA ILE A 105 -14.65 14.51 -3.61
C ILE A 105 -16.17 14.57 -3.36
N ILE A 106 -16.68 13.87 -2.35
CA ILE A 106 -18.11 13.84 -2.05
C ILE A 106 -18.61 15.25 -1.68
N PHE A 107 -17.92 15.97 -0.79
CA PHE A 107 -18.37 17.30 -0.38
C PHE A 107 -18.32 18.34 -1.51
N LEU A 108 -17.31 18.28 -2.39
CA LEU A 108 -17.19 19.22 -3.51
C LEU A 108 -18.13 18.89 -4.68
N VAL A 109 -18.43 17.61 -4.92
CA VAL A 109 -19.24 17.17 -6.07
C VAL A 109 -20.72 17.01 -5.71
N SER A 110 -21.03 16.56 -4.48
CA SER A 110 -22.40 16.32 -4.02
C SER A 110 -23.05 17.54 -3.37
N ALA A 111 -22.34 18.67 -3.23
CA ALA A 111 -22.97 19.92 -2.83
C ALA A 111 -23.89 20.42 -3.95
N GLN A 112 -25.08 19.82 -4.04
CA GLN A 112 -26.21 20.43 -4.72
C GLN A 112 -26.55 21.70 -3.95
N TYR A 113 -26.35 22.84 -4.61
CA TYR A 113 -26.89 24.11 -4.17
C TYR A 113 -28.40 24.07 -4.43
N ASP A 114 -29.19 23.99 -3.36
CA ASP A 114 -30.52 24.59 -3.31
C ASP A 114 -30.38 26.03 -2.78
#